data_AF-A0A1B7X8J0-F1
#
_entry.id   AF-A0A1B7X8J0-F1
#
_cell.length_a   1.000
_cell.length_b   1.000
_cell.length_c   1.000
_cell.angle_alpha   90.00
_cell.angle_beta   90.00
_cell.angle_gamma   90.00
#
_symmetry.space_group_name_H-M   'P 1'
#
loop_
_entity.id
_entity.type
_entity.pdbx_description
1 polymer ?
#
loop_
_entity_poly.entity_id
_entity_poly.type
_entity_poly.pdbx_seq_one_letter_code
_entity_poly.pdbx_strand_id
1 'polypeptide(L)'
;MRPVVRGKNTKVFKGHKDARRDLIKKLGEYCSYCEMRIPSSLGVEHILPQSLFKDEKTNWENFCLACTNCNSTKKSPMEKRWDSSWKHLHITSAKIAARSEFYWIDQDNTFRAFEYSKGGFVKVNPSLASEEEIVAKATIKMVGLDKTPKPDMQMKDRRWMNRKEAWETAEKYLESLRKCNDEELLKQMQDMIVIHAVDKGFFSVWMTVFKDDPDMLNRFINAFPGTCTDCFDVEGKAIPRPGGRI
;
A
#
# COMPACT_ATOMS: atom_id res chain seq x y z
N MET A 1 1.55 3.67 -2.74
CA MET A 1 1.13 2.46 -2.01
C MET A 1 0.79 1.42 -3.06
N ARG A 2 1.10 0.14 -2.86
CA ARG A 2 0.80 -0.92 -3.83
C ARG A 2 -0.72 -1.00 -4.06
N PRO A 3 -1.20 -0.81 -5.30
CA PRO A 3 -2.61 -1.06 -5.60
C PRO A 3 -2.88 -2.57 -5.58
N VAL A 4 -4.02 -2.96 -5.03
CA VAL A 4 -4.35 -4.38 -4.82
C VAL A 4 -5.73 -4.77 -5.32
N VAL A 5 -5.85 -6.06 -5.62
CA VAL A 5 -7.08 -6.78 -5.93
C VAL A 5 -7.23 -7.91 -4.92
N ARG A 6 -8.12 -7.74 -3.95
CA ARG A 6 -8.39 -8.78 -2.93
C ARG A 6 -9.16 -9.98 -3.49
N GLY A 7 -9.84 -9.79 -4.63
CA GLY A 7 -10.74 -10.75 -5.26
C GLY A 7 -12.03 -10.95 -4.47
N LYS A 8 -12.99 -11.68 -5.06
CA LYS A 8 -14.27 -12.01 -4.40
C LYS A 8 -14.11 -13.08 -3.32
N ASN A 9 -15.00 -13.07 -2.34
CA ASN A 9 -15.14 -14.13 -1.35
C ASN A 9 -16.61 -14.25 -0.94
N THR A 10 -17.12 -15.48 -0.93
CA THR A 10 -18.52 -15.79 -0.65
C THR A 10 -18.78 -16.20 0.79
N LYS A 11 -17.75 -16.24 1.64
CA LYS A 11 -17.89 -16.59 3.06
C LYS A 11 -18.65 -15.51 3.81
N VAL A 12 -19.47 -15.94 4.76
CA VAL A 12 -20.10 -15.07 5.76
C VAL A 12 -19.16 -14.97 6.96
N PHE A 13 -18.76 -13.75 7.31
CA PHE A 13 -17.86 -13.50 8.44
C PHE A 13 -18.66 -13.13 9.69
N LYS A 14 -18.35 -13.76 10.84
CA LYS A 14 -18.93 -13.37 12.13
C LYS A 14 -18.20 -12.16 12.72
N GLY A 15 -16.91 -12.02 12.39
CA GLY A 15 -16.13 -10.81 12.63
C GLY A 15 -14.97 -10.67 11.66
N HIS A 16 -14.39 -9.47 11.60
CA HIS A 16 -13.28 -9.14 10.69
C HIS A 16 -12.06 -10.07 10.86
N LYS A 17 -11.77 -10.55 12.07
CA LYS A 17 -10.64 -11.46 12.33
C LYS A 17 -10.75 -12.78 11.58
N ASP A 18 -11.97 -13.25 11.30
CA ASP A 18 -12.23 -14.49 10.57
C ASP A 18 -11.75 -14.38 9.10
N ALA A 19 -11.67 -13.16 8.56
CA ALA A 19 -11.20 -12.91 7.21
C ALA A 19 -9.67 -12.95 7.07
N ARG A 20 -8.91 -13.00 8.18
CA ARG A 20 -7.44 -12.84 8.17
C ARG A 20 -6.74 -13.84 7.27
N ARG A 21 -7.07 -15.13 7.38
CA ARG A 21 -6.44 -16.20 6.60
C ARG A 21 -6.70 -16.03 5.11
N ASP A 22 -7.94 -15.72 4.74
CA ASP A 22 -8.32 -15.52 3.34
C ASP A 22 -7.65 -14.28 2.75
N LEU A 23 -7.54 -13.22 3.54
CA LEU A 23 -6.84 -11.99 3.18
C LEU A 23 -5.35 -12.23 2.93
N ILE A 24 -4.66 -12.93 3.84
CA ILE A 24 -3.23 -13.25 3.67
C ILE A 24 -3.03 -14.11 2.42
N LYS A 25 -3.91 -15.08 2.16
CA LYS A 25 -3.84 -15.90 0.94
C LYS A 25 -3.95 -15.05 -0.34
N LYS A 26 -4.72 -13.96 -0.31
CA LYS A 26 -4.97 -13.09 -1.48
C LYS A 26 -3.93 -12.00 -1.65
N LEU A 27 -3.52 -11.36 -0.56
CA LEU A 27 -2.72 -10.14 -0.59
C LEU A 27 -1.28 -10.35 -0.11
N GLY A 28 -0.96 -11.52 0.43
CA GLY A 28 0.29 -11.78 1.16
C GLY A 28 0.28 -11.17 2.57
N GLU A 29 1.39 -11.30 3.27
CA GLU A 29 1.57 -10.81 4.64
C GLU A 29 2.04 -9.35 4.68
N TYR A 30 1.48 -8.49 3.83
CA TYR A 30 1.88 -7.09 3.72
C TYR A 30 0.83 -6.17 4.33
N CYS A 31 1.29 -5.15 5.04
CA CYS A 31 0.44 -4.01 5.34
C CYS A 31 0.01 -3.35 4.02
N SER A 32 -1.29 -3.24 3.78
CA SER A 32 -1.86 -2.63 2.58
C SER A 32 -1.44 -1.17 2.40
N TYR A 33 -1.12 -0.46 3.49
CA TYR A 33 -0.74 0.95 3.43
C TYR A 33 0.78 1.16 3.37
N CYS A 34 1.53 0.64 4.36
CA CYS A 34 2.97 0.88 4.42
C CYS A 34 3.82 -0.16 3.68
N GLU A 35 3.20 -1.25 3.19
CA GLU A 35 3.80 -2.34 2.42
C GLU A 35 4.84 -3.18 3.14
N MET A 36 5.14 -2.84 4.38
CA MET A 36 5.99 -3.65 5.23
C MET A 36 5.41 -5.06 5.34
N ARG A 37 6.25 -6.08 5.13
CA ARG A 37 5.89 -7.46 5.41
C ARG A 37 5.86 -7.69 6.92
N ILE A 38 4.80 -8.31 7.41
CA ILE A 38 4.53 -8.53 8.83
C ILE A 38 3.96 -9.95 8.98
N PRO A 39 4.82 -10.96 9.15
CA PRO A 39 4.36 -12.35 9.28
C PRO A 39 3.54 -12.57 10.55
N SER A 40 3.98 -11.96 11.66
CA SER A 40 3.31 -12.03 12.95
C SER A 40 2.51 -10.75 13.24
N SER A 41 1.29 -10.89 13.74
CA SER A 41 0.46 -9.78 14.25
C SER A 41 -0.09 -8.79 13.21
N LEU A 42 0.05 -9.09 11.91
CA LEU A 42 -0.70 -8.35 10.88
C LEU A 42 -2.21 -8.51 11.08
N GLY A 43 -2.92 -7.41 11.26
CA GLY A 43 -4.35 -7.39 11.57
C GLY A 43 -5.22 -7.22 10.33
N VAL A 44 -6.49 -7.62 10.46
CA VAL A 44 -7.54 -7.20 9.52
C VAL A 44 -8.03 -5.83 9.95
N GLU A 45 -8.06 -4.90 9.00
CA GLU A 45 -8.56 -3.54 9.21
C GLU A 45 -9.78 -3.30 8.32
N HIS A 46 -10.69 -2.45 8.80
CA HIS A 46 -11.81 -1.98 8.00
C HIS A 46 -11.40 -0.73 7.20
N ILE A 47 -11.67 -0.69 5.90
CA ILE A 47 -11.50 0.51 5.10
C ILE A 47 -12.38 1.63 5.66
N LEU A 48 -13.68 1.35 5.77
CA LEU A 48 -14.68 2.16 6.47
C LEU A 48 -14.81 1.68 7.93
N PRO A 49 -14.43 2.49 8.94
CA PRO A 49 -14.37 2.06 10.34
C PRO A 49 -15.70 1.51 10.85
N GLN A 50 -15.68 0.31 11.45
CA GLN A 50 -16.89 -0.34 11.99
C GLN A 50 -17.62 0.47 13.07
N SER A 51 -16.92 1.36 13.78
CA SER A 51 -17.53 2.24 14.79
C SER A 51 -18.45 3.30 14.16
N LEU A 52 -18.19 3.66 12.90
CA LEU A 52 -18.90 4.69 12.14
C LEU A 52 -19.88 4.05 11.14
N PHE A 53 -19.47 2.93 10.51
CA PHE A 53 -20.21 2.21 9.47
C PHE A 53 -20.49 0.78 9.93
N LYS A 54 -21.50 0.62 10.81
CA LYS A 54 -21.79 -0.66 11.49
C LYS A 54 -22.21 -1.78 10.52
N ASP A 55 -22.85 -1.41 9.41
CA ASP A 55 -23.31 -2.32 8.35
C ASP A 55 -22.17 -2.86 7.48
N GLU A 56 -20.98 -2.25 7.55
CA GLU A 56 -19.77 -2.70 6.85
C GLU A 56 -18.87 -3.60 7.70
N LYS A 57 -19.30 -3.93 8.93
CA LYS A 57 -18.49 -4.63 9.93
C LYS A 57 -18.04 -6.02 9.48
N THR A 58 -18.87 -6.72 8.71
CA THR A 58 -18.64 -8.09 8.23
C THR A 58 -18.44 -8.16 6.72
N ASN A 59 -18.41 -7.01 6.03
CA ASN A 59 -18.29 -6.94 4.58
C ASN A 59 -16.85 -7.22 4.12
N TRP A 60 -16.68 -8.27 3.30
CA TRP A 60 -15.41 -8.62 2.68
C TRP A 60 -14.80 -7.46 1.90
N GLU A 61 -15.59 -6.72 1.12
CA GLU A 61 -15.11 -5.58 0.33
C GLU A 61 -14.67 -4.38 1.19
N ASN A 62 -14.97 -4.41 2.49
CA ASN A 62 -14.55 -3.40 3.44
C ASN A 62 -13.29 -3.80 4.23
N PHE A 63 -12.67 -4.95 3.94
CA PHE A 63 -11.51 -5.42 4.71
C PHE A 63 -10.19 -5.18 3.97
N CYS A 64 -9.12 -4.91 4.72
CA CYS A 64 -7.73 -4.95 4.24
C CYS A 64 -6.81 -5.51 5.32
N LEU A 65 -5.51 -5.61 5.02
CA LEU A 65 -4.49 -5.97 6.01
C LEU A 65 -3.73 -4.73 6.44
N ALA A 66 -3.59 -4.48 7.74
CA ALA A 66 -2.87 -3.31 8.22
C ALA A 66 -1.98 -3.63 9.43
N CYS A 67 -0.84 -2.95 9.48
CA CYS A 67 0.02 -2.95 10.67
C CYS A 67 -0.58 -2.07 11.77
N THR A 68 -0.17 -2.31 13.01
CA THR A 68 -0.62 -1.53 14.18
C THR A 68 -0.46 -0.02 13.99
N ASN A 69 0.65 0.44 13.41
CA ASN A 69 0.93 1.86 13.24
C ASN A 69 0.05 2.53 12.17
N CYS A 70 -0.22 1.83 11.05
CA CYS A 70 -1.13 2.34 10.03
C CYS A 70 -2.57 2.35 10.55
N ASN A 71 -3.00 1.27 11.22
CA ASN A 71 -4.34 1.17 11.79
C ASN A 71 -4.57 2.27 12.84
N SER A 72 -3.68 2.39 13.83
CA SER A 72 -3.81 3.38 14.90
C SER A 72 -3.81 4.83 14.37
N THR A 73 -3.01 5.11 13.34
CA THR A 73 -2.95 6.44 12.73
C THR A 73 -4.23 6.78 11.96
N LYS A 74 -4.84 5.80 11.27
CA LYS A 74 -6.06 5.97 10.46
C LYS A 74 -7.28 6.41 11.25
N LYS A 75 -7.39 6.00 12.52
CA LYS A 75 -8.57 6.27 13.36
C LYS A 75 -8.93 7.76 13.45
N SER A 76 -7.96 8.60 13.86
CA SER A 76 -8.25 10.02 14.14
C SER A 76 -8.68 10.82 12.91
N PRO A 77 -8.04 10.69 11.72
CA PRO A 77 -8.51 11.34 10.50
C PRO A 77 -9.94 10.95 10.11
N MET A 78 -10.32 9.68 10.25
CA MET A 78 -11.68 9.22 9.93
C MET A 78 -12.72 9.80 10.91
N GLU A 79 -12.42 9.80 12.21
CA GLU A 79 -13.30 10.41 13.23
C GLU A 79 -13.47 11.91 13.02
N LYS A 80 -12.39 12.64 12.67
CA LYS A 80 -12.46 14.07 12.36
C LYS A 80 -13.40 14.37 11.19
N ARG A 81 -13.28 13.62 10.08
CA ARG A 81 -14.17 13.79 8.91
C ARG A 81 -15.61 13.42 9.24
N TRP A 82 -15.81 12.38 10.05
CA TRP A 82 -17.12 12.01 10.55
C TRP A 82 -17.77 13.15 11.35
N ASP A 83 -17.03 13.69 12.32
CA ASP A 83 -17.53 14.72 13.22
C ASP A 83 -17.75 16.06 12.54
N SER A 84 -16.90 16.41 11.55
CA SER A 84 -17.00 17.67 10.83
C SER A 84 -18.04 17.66 9.71
N SER A 85 -18.31 16.48 9.11
CA SER A 85 -19.01 16.44 7.82
C SER A 85 -19.92 15.22 7.65
N TRP A 86 -19.43 13.99 7.85
CA TRP A 86 -20.19 12.81 7.40
C TRP A 86 -21.36 12.42 8.31
N LYS A 87 -21.31 12.72 9.61
CA LYS A 87 -22.36 12.31 10.57
C LYS A 87 -23.75 12.89 10.28
N HIS A 88 -23.81 13.98 9.52
CA HIS A 88 -25.05 14.66 9.12
C HIS A 88 -25.58 14.17 7.76
N LEU A 89 -24.83 13.33 7.07
CA LEU A 89 -25.23 12.77 5.79
C LEU A 89 -26.06 11.50 5.99
N HIS A 90 -26.90 11.19 5.00
CA HIS A 90 -27.44 9.84 4.88
C HIS A 90 -26.29 8.82 4.79
N ILE A 91 -26.45 7.63 5.38
CA ILE A 91 -25.37 6.64 5.51
C ILE A 91 -24.71 6.29 4.18
N THR A 92 -25.50 6.17 3.10
CA THR A 92 -24.98 5.94 1.74
C THR A 92 -24.07 7.09 1.28
N SER A 93 -24.49 8.33 1.49
CA SER A 93 -23.69 9.51 1.13
C SER A 93 -22.44 9.64 2.00
N ALA A 94 -22.52 9.28 3.28
CA ALA A 94 -21.35 9.22 4.17
C ALA A 94 -20.32 8.19 3.68
N LYS A 95 -20.75 7.02 3.20
CA LYS A 95 -19.86 6.01 2.61
C LYS A 95 -19.20 6.49 1.33
N ILE A 96 -19.96 7.17 0.46
CA ILE A 96 -19.45 7.78 -0.77
C ILE A 96 -18.36 8.80 -0.42
N ALA A 97 -18.65 9.72 0.51
CA ALA A 97 -17.69 10.72 0.98
C ALA A 97 -16.42 10.08 1.55
N ALA A 98 -16.56 9.05 2.39
CA ALA A 98 -15.41 8.33 2.95
C ALA A 98 -14.57 7.61 1.89
N ARG A 99 -15.18 7.09 0.83
CA ARG A 99 -14.46 6.47 -0.30
C ARG A 99 -13.88 7.50 -1.28
N SER A 100 -14.41 8.72 -1.36
CA SER A 100 -13.92 9.76 -2.28
C SER A 100 -12.89 10.72 -1.66
N GLU A 101 -12.93 10.97 -0.35
CA GLU A 101 -12.02 11.95 0.27
C GLU A 101 -10.58 11.42 0.49
N PHE A 102 -10.36 10.13 0.24
CA PHE A 102 -9.05 9.46 0.33
C PHE A 102 -8.88 8.52 -0.86
N TYR A 103 -7.66 8.29 -1.31
CA TYR A 103 -7.34 7.21 -2.23
C TYR A 103 -7.22 5.88 -1.50
N TRP A 104 -7.80 4.84 -2.09
CA TRP A 104 -7.84 3.51 -1.49
C TRP A 104 -7.16 2.47 -2.36
N ILE A 105 -6.34 1.64 -1.72
CA ILE A 105 -5.54 0.59 -2.35
C ILE A 105 -6.37 -0.44 -3.15
N ASP A 106 -7.65 -0.59 -2.84
CA ASP A 106 -8.61 -1.49 -3.51
C ASP A 106 -9.43 -0.81 -4.62
N GLN A 107 -9.36 0.51 -4.78
CA GLN A 107 -10.15 1.27 -5.76
C GLN A 107 -9.31 2.11 -6.73
N ASP A 108 -8.10 2.48 -6.32
CA ASP A 108 -7.26 3.44 -7.01
C ASP A 108 -5.85 2.86 -7.23
N ASN A 109 -5.12 3.36 -8.24
CA ASN A 109 -3.68 3.14 -8.34
C ASN A 109 -2.93 4.07 -7.39
N THR A 110 -3.00 3.76 -6.10
CA THR A 110 -2.35 4.54 -5.03
C THR A 110 -0.82 4.62 -5.13
N PHE A 111 -0.18 3.89 -6.05
CA PHE A 111 1.26 4.04 -6.30
C PHE A 111 1.54 5.37 -7.01
N ARG A 112 0.67 5.80 -7.93
CA ARG A 112 0.78 7.08 -8.64
C ARG A 112 0.61 8.30 -7.74
N ALA A 113 -0.08 8.15 -6.60
CA ALA A 113 -0.35 9.24 -5.67
C ALA A 113 0.89 9.73 -4.89
N PHE A 114 1.95 8.92 -4.80
CA PHE A 114 3.09 9.22 -3.92
C PHE A 114 4.43 9.02 -4.61
N GLU A 115 5.38 9.86 -4.23
CA GLU A 115 6.79 9.70 -4.56
C GLU A 115 7.52 9.05 -3.39
N TYR A 116 8.35 8.06 -3.71
CA TYR A 116 9.23 7.36 -2.77
C TYR A 116 10.66 7.76 -3.08
N SER A 117 11.44 8.11 -2.05
CA SER A 117 12.81 8.59 -2.28
C SER A 117 13.82 8.02 -1.29
N LYS A 118 15.09 8.16 -1.69
CA LYS A 118 16.26 7.76 -0.91
C LYS A 118 16.16 8.28 0.52
N GLY A 119 16.51 7.42 1.47
CA GLY A 119 16.33 7.71 2.90
C GLY A 119 14.95 7.32 3.44
N GLY A 120 14.10 6.65 2.65
CA GLY A 120 12.82 6.10 3.12
C GLY A 120 11.69 7.13 3.25
N PHE A 121 11.82 8.28 2.59
CA PHE A 121 10.79 9.31 2.61
C PHE A 121 9.66 8.99 1.64
N VAL A 122 8.46 9.47 1.98
CA VAL A 122 7.28 9.41 1.12
C VAL A 122 6.65 10.79 1.09
N LYS A 123 6.36 11.28 -0.11
CA LYS A 123 5.71 12.56 -0.35
C LYS A 123 4.56 12.37 -1.32
N VAL A 124 3.67 13.37 -1.39
CA VAL A 124 2.69 13.44 -2.47
C VAL A 124 3.43 13.65 -3.79
N ASN A 125 2.99 12.94 -4.84
CA ASN A 125 3.57 13.10 -6.16
C ASN A 125 3.36 14.55 -6.65
N PRO A 126 4.44 15.30 -6.97
CA PRO A 126 4.33 16.70 -7.35
C PRO A 126 3.69 16.93 -8.73
N SER A 127 3.57 15.88 -9.54
CA SER A 127 2.96 15.95 -10.88
C SER A 127 1.44 15.77 -10.89
N LEU A 128 0.80 15.65 -9.72
CA LEU A 128 -0.66 15.51 -9.61
C LEU A 128 -1.37 16.82 -9.92
N ALA A 129 -2.57 16.73 -10.51
CA ALA A 129 -3.46 17.88 -10.63
C ALA A 129 -3.92 18.35 -9.24
N SER A 130 -4.34 19.62 -9.12
CA SER A 130 -4.71 20.22 -7.82
C SER A 130 -5.74 19.41 -7.03
N GLU A 131 -6.76 18.86 -7.69
CA GLU A 131 -7.79 18.04 -7.04
C GLU A 131 -7.22 16.70 -6.55
N GLU A 132 -6.40 16.04 -7.36
CA GLU A 132 -5.73 14.79 -6.99
C GLU A 132 -4.74 14.99 -5.84
N GLU A 133 -4.02 16.13 -5.84
CA GLU A 133 -3.07 16.49 -4.81
C GLU A 133 -3.77 16.66 -3.44
N ILE A 134 -4.96 17.25 -3.41
CA ILE A 134 -5.77 17.38 -2.18
C ILE A 134 -6.11 15.99 -1.61
N VAL A 135 -6.59 15.07 -2.45
CA VAL A 135 -6.93 13.71 -2.03
C VAL A 135 -5.67 12.94 -1.60
N ALA A 136 -4.55 13.08 -2.32
CA ALA A 136 -3.27 12.46 -1.95
C ALA A 136 -2.74 12.99 -0.61
N LYS A 137 -2.82 14.31 -0.36
CA LYS A 137 -2.48 14.92 0.94
C LYS A 137 -3.35 14.38 2.07
N ALA A 138 -4.66 14.25 1.85
CA ALA A 138 -5.55 13.63 2.84
C ALA A 138 -5.14 12.17 3.11
N THR A 139 -4.84 11.42 2.06
CA THR A 139 -4.49 9.99 2.12
C THR A 139 -3.17 9.74 2.84
N ILE A 140 -2.11 10.48 2.52
CA ILE A 140 -0.80 10.28 3.15
C ILE A 140 -0.86 10.59 4.64
N LYS A 141 -1.64 11.62 5.02
CA LYS A 141 -1.89 12.00 6.42
C LYS A 141 -2.78 10.99 7.15
N MET A 142 -3.76 10.40 6.46
CA MET A 142 -4.66 9.39 7.03
C MET A 142 -3.87 8.25 7.67
N VAL A 143 -2.86 7.73 6.97
CA VAL A 143 -2.04 6.62 7.46
C VAL A 143 -0.69 7.06 8.03
N GLY A 144 -0.41 8.37 8.01
CA GLY A 144 0.84 9.00 8.45
C GLY A 144 2.06 8.35 7.80
N LEU A 145 2.03 8.18 6.48
CA LEU A 145 3.12 7.57 5.72
C LEU A 145 4.31 8.52 5.55
N ASP A 146 4.05 9.83 5.70
CA ASP A 146 5.01 10.94 5.64
C ASP A 146 5.70 11.22 6.99
N LYS A 147 5.44 10.42 8.03
CA LYS A 147 6.10 10.55 9.32
C LYS A 147 7.61 10.32 9.15
N THR A 148 8.39 11.34 9.47
CA THR A 148 9.85 11.34 9.46
C THR A 148 10.42 10.89 10.80
N PRO A 149 11.69 10.49 10.87
CA PRO A 149 12.35 10.16 12.13
C PRO A 149 12.46 11.44 12.96
N LYS A 150 11.53 11.62 13.91
CA LYS A 150 11.81 12.40 15.11
C LYS A 150 12.60 11.52 16.08
N PRO A 151 13.31 12.08 17.06
CA PRO A 151 13.85 11.30 18.17
C PRO A 151 12.70 10.59 18.90
N ASP A 152 12.36 9.38 18.46
CA ASP A 152 11.46 8.47 19.16
C ASP A 152 12.35 7.51 19.92
N MET A 153 12.71 7.91 21.15
CA MET A 153 13.54 7.10 22.05
C MET A 153 12.94 5.72 22.33
N GLN A 154 11.63 5.52 22.08
CA GLN A 154 10.94 4.25 22.28
C GLN A 154 10.81 3.43 21.00
N MET A 155 11.25 3.96 19.85
CA MET A 155 11.19 3.31 18.53
C MET A 155 9.83 2.67 18.21
N LYS A 156 8.73 3.33 18.58
CA LYS A 156 7.36 2.83 18.39
C LYS A 156 6.97 2.77 16.92
N ASP A 157 7.42 3.75 16.13
CA ASP A 157 7.17 3.77 14.68
C ASP A 157 8.44 3.62 13.85
N ARG A 158 8.76 2.37 13.50
CA ARG A 158 9.93 2.04 12.66
C ARG A 158 9.63 2.00 11.16
N ARG A 159 8.42 2.37 10.73
CA ARG A 159 8.01 2.25 9.30
C ARG A 159 8.95 3.00 8.36
N TRP A 160 9.38 4.20 8.74
CA TRP A 160 10.34 4.99 7.96
C TRP A 160 11.72 4.28 7.87
N MET A 161 12.25 3.82 9.00
CA MET A 161 13.56 3.15 9.07
C MET A 161 13.56 1.87 8.25
N ASN A 162 12.51 1.05 8.38
CA ASN A 162 12.39 -0.20 7.63
C ASN A 162 12.26 0.07 6.11
N ARG A 163 11.59 1.17 5.72
CA ARG A 163 11.53 1.59 4.31
C ARG A 163 12.89 2.06 3.82
N LYS A 164 13.63 2.82 4.63
CA LYS A 164 15.00 3.26 4.33
C LYS A 164 15.91 2.05 4.09
N GLU A 165 15.87 1.06 4.98
CA GLU A 165 16.66 -0.18 4.81
C GLU A 165 16.27 -0.94 3.53
N ALA A 166 14.97 -0.99 3.20
CA ALA A 166 14.52 -1.60 1.95
C ALA A 166 15.07 -0.85 0.73
N TRP A 167 15.13 0.48 0.78
CA TRP A 167 15.71 1.31 -0.28
C TRP A 167 17.20 1.03 -0.46
N GLU A 168 17.97 1.03 0.64
CA GLU A 168 19.41 0.75 0.61
C GLU A 168 19.70 -0.67 0.09
N THR A 169 18.84 -1.63 0.43
CA THR A 169 18.92 -3.00 -0.07
C THR A 169 18.65 -3.04 -1.57
N ALA A 170 17.58 -2.38 -2.04
CA ALA A 170 17.24 -2.32 -3.45
C ALA A 170 18.32 -1.64 -4.31
N GLU A 171 18.93 -0.54 -3.85
CA GLU A 171 20.04 0.12 -4.55
C GLU A 171 21.25 -0.80 -4.71
N LYS A 172 21.64 -1.54 -3.66
CA LYS A 172 22.75 -2.50 -3.71
C LYS A 172 22.49 -3.63 -4.71
N TYR A 173 21.26 -4.13 -4.76
CA TYR A 173 20.87 -5.14 -5.73
C TYR A 173 20.88 -4.62 -7.16
N LEU A 174 20.37 -3.41 -7.39
CA LEU A 174 20.42 -2.79 -8.72
C LEU A 174 21.87 -2.59 -9.20
N GLU A 175 22.76 -2.14 -8.31
CA GLU A 175 24.18 -2.02 -8.64
C GLU A 175 24.83 -3.37 -8.97
N SER A 176 24.48 -4.42 -8.22
CA SER A 176 24.98 -5.78 -8.45
C SER A 176 24.46 -6.37 -9.76
N LEU A 177 23.17 -6.17 -10.05
CA LEU A 177 22.53 -6.59 -11.30
C LEU A 177 23.21 -5.95 -12.51
N ARG A 178 23.52 -4.64 -12.45
CA ARG A 178 24.22 -3.90 -13.53
C ARG A 178 25.64 -4.36 -13.79
N LYS A 179 26.26 -5.08 -12.85
CA LYS A 179 27.61 -5.66 -13.00
C LYS A 179 27.57 -7.07 -13.59
N CYS A 180 26.40 -7.70 -13.71
CA CYS A 180 26.27 -9.01 -14.33
C CYS A 180 26.55 -8.88 -15.83
N ASN A 181 27.50 -9.67 -16.31
CA ASN A 181 27.93 -9.71 -17.72
C ASN A 181 27.69 -11.08 -18.38
N ASP A 182 27.07 -11.99 -17.64
CA ASP A 182 26.71 -13.34 -18.06
C ASP A 182 25.19 -13.53 -17.91
N GLU A 183 24.57 -14.20 -18.88
CA GLU A 183 23.12 -14.36 -18.94
C GLU A 183 22.57 -15.25 -17.82
N GLU A 184 23.29 -16.31 -17.45
CA GLU A 184 22.88 -17.20 -16.38
C GLU A 184 22.97 -16.50 -15.03
N LEU A 185 24.08 -15.81 -14.77
CA LEU A 185 24.27 -15.00 -13.56
C LEU A 185 23.23 -13.88 -13.45
N LEU A 186 22.92 -13.21 -14.58
CA LEU A 186 21.88 -12.19 -14.62
C LEU A 186 20.54 -12.77 -14.15
N LYS A 187 20.12 -13.91 -14.72
CA LYS A 187 18.86 -14.56 -14.36
C LYS A 187 18.82 -14.98 -12.89
N GLN A 188 19.89 -15.58 -12.39
CA GLN A 188 20.01 -15.95 -10.97
C GLN A 188 19.91 -14.71 -10.05
N MET A 189 20.54 -13.60 -10.44
CA MET A 189 20.46 -12.34 -9.70
C MET A 189 19.03 -11.78 -9.71
N GLN A 190 18.35 -11.75 -10.86
CA GLN A 190 16.96 -11.29 -10.95
C GLN A 190 16.03 -12.10 -10.04
N ASP A 191 16.14 -13.43 -10.05
CA ASP A 191 15.33 -14.31 -9.21
C ASP A 191 15.59 -14.07 -7.72
N MET A 192 16.86 -13.90 -7.34
CA MET A 192 17.24 -13.52 -5.96
C MET A 192 16.66 -12.16 -5.56
N ILE A 193 16.73 -11.16 -6.43
CA ILE A 193 16.18 -9.82 -6.16
C ILE A 193 14.67 -9.90 -5.90
N VAL A 194 13.94 -10.69 -6.69
CA VAL A 194 12.50 -10.89 -6.52
C VAL A 194 12.19 -11.54 -5.17
N ILE A 195 12.92 -12.60 -4.80
CA ILE A 195 12.76 -13.27 -3.50
C ILE A 195 12.97 -12.27 -2.35
N HIS A 196 14.05 -11.49 -2.40
CA HIS A 196 14.35 -10.48 -1.39
C HIS A 196 13.31 -9.35 -1.35
N ALA A 197 12.78 -8.94 -2.49
CA ALA A 197 11.72 -7.93 -2.56
C ALA A 197 10.44 -8.44 -1.88
N VAL A 198 10.01 -9.65 -2.19
CA VAL A 198 8.85 -10.32 -1.59
C VAL A 198 9.05 -10.47 -0.07
N ASP A 199 10.23 -10.89 0.38
CA ASP A 199 10.49 -11.08 1.82
C ASP A 199 10.59 -9.77 2.60
N LYS A 200 11.15 -8.71 2.02
CA LYS A 200 11.26 -7.40 2.68
C LYS A 200 9.93 -6.63 2.65
N GLY A 201 9.09 -6.85 1.63
CA GLY A 201 7.94 -6.01 1.34
C GLY A 201 8.36 -4.69 0.65
N PHE A 202 7.62 -3.61 0.92
CA PHE A 202 7.90 -2.27 0.36
C PHE A 202 7.91 -2.25 -1.17
N PHE A 203 6.92 -2.89 -1.79
CA PHE A 203 6.73 -2.93 -3.25
C PHE A 203 7.04 -1.59 -3.94
N SER A 204 6.52 -0.47 -3.41
CA SER A 204 6.72 0.84 -4.02
C SER A 204 8.20 1.25 -4.06
N VAL A 205 9.02 0.84 -3.09
CA VAL A 205 10.46 1.10 -3.10
C VAL A 205 11.14 0.35 -4.24
N TRP A 206 10.86 -0.94 -4.39
CA TRP A 206 11.44 -1.76 -5.45
C TRP A 206 11.03 -1.26 -6.84
N MET A 207 9.75 -0.95 -7.03
CA MET A 207 9.26 -0.33 -8.27
C MET A 207 9.94 1.01 -8.58
N THR A 208 10.19 1.85 -7.57
CA THR A 208 10.87 3.13 -7.79
C THR A 208 12.35 2.96 -8.11
N VAL A 209 13.06 2.08 -7.40
CA VAL A 209 14.52 1.89 -7.59
C VAL A 209 14.80 1.27 -8.96
N PHE A 210 13.97 0.31 -9.40
CA PHE A 210 14.11 -0.38 -10.68
C PHE A 210 13.28 0.25 -11.81
N LYS A 211 12.85 1.51 -11.67
CA LYS A 211 11.94 2.18 -12.62
C LYS A 211 12.40 2.19 -14.09
N ASP A 212 13.69 2.02 -14.34
CA ASP A 212 14.30 2.03 -15.67
C ASP A 212 14.57 0.59 -16.21
N ASP A 213 14.06 -0.44 -15.52
CA ASP A 213 14.21 -1.86 -15.86
C ASP A 213 12.83 -2.54 -15.99
N PRO A 214 12.22 -2.51 -17.20
CA PRO A 214 10.88 -3.08 -17.42
C PRO A 214 10.73 -4.56 -17.06
N ASP A 215 11.80 -5.37 -17.22
CA ASP A 215 11.75 -6.79 -16.85
C ASP A 215 11.61 -6.94 -15.34
N MET A 216 12.44 -6.24 -14.56
CA MET A 216 12.36 -6.27 -13.11
C MET A 216 11.04 -5.70 -12.57
N LEU A 217 10.51 -4.62 -13.17
CA LEU A 217 9.20 -4.08 -12.79
C LEU A 217 8.10 -5.13 -12.95
N ASN A 218 8.04 -5.80 -14.10
CA ASN A 218 7.06 -6.85 -14.36
C ASN A 218 7.23 -8.04 -13.41
N ARG A 219 8.47 -8.43 -13.08
CA ARG A 219 8.74 -9.48 -12.08
C ARG A 219 8.17 -9.11 -10.71
N PHE A 220 8.35 -7.88 -10.25
CA PHE A 220 7.77 -7.43 -8.97
C PHE A 220 6.25 -7.38 -9.01
N ILE A 221 5.65 -6.85 -10.07
CA ILE A 221 4.19 -6.78 -10.24
C ILE A 221 3.57 -8.18 -10.09
N ASN A 222 4.17 -9.18 -10.72
CA ASN A 222 3.69 -10.57 -10.71
C ASN A 222 4.02 -11.33 -9.41
N ALA A 223 5.15 -11.04 -8.77
CA ALA A 223 5.61 -11.77 -7.58
C ALA A 223 4.84 -11.39 -6.31
N PHE A 224 4.40 -10.13 -6.19
CA PHE A 224 3.67 -9.67 -5.00
C PHE A 224 2.18 -10.08 -5.08
N PRO A 225 1.66 -10.97 -4.21
CA PRO A 225 0.30 -11.51 -4.35
C PRO A 225 -0.78 -10.43 -4.25
N GLY A 226 -1.73 -10.46 -5.17
CA GLY A 226 -2.86 -9.55 -5.18
C GLY A 226 -2.53 -8.13 -5.64
N THR A 227 -1.39 -7.89 -6.28
CA THR A 227 -1.13 -6.62 -7.00
C THR A 227 -2.16 -6.43 -8.11
N CYS A 228 -2.66 -5.21 -8.28
CA CYS A 228 -3.47 -4.84 -9.45
C CYS A 228 -2.56 -4.77 -10.69
N THR A 229 -2.56 -5.80 -11.53
CA THR A 229 -1.75 -5.84 -12.76
C THR A 229 -2.21 -4.78 -13.76
N ASP A 230 -3.52 -4.56 -13.87
CA ASP A 230 -4.12 -3.57 -14.79
C ASP A 230 -3.81 -2.11 -14.40
N CYS A 231 -3.12 -1.91 -13.28
CA CYS A 231 -2.62 -0.62 -12.83
C CYS A 231 -1.23 -0.30 -13.41
N PHE A 232 -0.66 -1.18 -14.25
CA PHE A 232 0.64 -1.02 -14.89
C PHE A 232 0.54 -1.34 -16.38
N ASP A 233 1.31 -0.63 -17.21
CA ASP A 233 1.44 -0.95 -18.64
C ASP A 233 2.43 -2.11 -18.88
N VAL A 234 2.65 -2.44 -20.15
CA VAL A 234 3.55 -3.53 -20.56
C VAL A 234 5.01 -3.30 -20.15
N GLU A 235 5.42 -2.05 -19.94
CA GLU A 235 6.77 -1.70 -19.45
C GLU A 235 6.84 -1.68 -17.92
N GLY A 236 5.74 -2.00 -17.22
CA GLY A 236 5.64 -1.93 -15.77
C GLY A 236 5.48 -0.50 -15.24
N LYS A 237 5.22 0.50 -16.09
CA LYS A 237 4.96 1.88 -15.65
C LYS A 237 3.54 2.00 -15.15
N ALA A 238 3.37 2.78 -14.10
CA ALA A 238 2.08 2.94 -13.45
C ALA A 238 1.11 3.79 -14.26
N ILE A 239 -0.07 3.25 -14.55
CA ILE A 239 -1.17 3.90 -15.28
C ILE A 239 -2.41 4.03 -14.38
N PRO A 240 -3.40 4.89 -14.71
CA PRO A 240 -4.63 4.95 -13.96
C PRO A 240 -5.28 3.58 -13.81
N ARG A 241 -5.79 3.26 -12.62
CA ARG A 241 -6.54 2.00 -12.44
C ARG A 241 -7.84 2.05 -13.26
N PRO A 242 -8.22 0.98 -13.98
CA PRO A 242 -9.51 0.92 -14.64
C PRO A 242 -10.67 1.16 -13.65
N GLY A 243 -11.46 2.21 -13.88
CA GLY A 243 -12.55 2.64 -13.00
C GLY A 243 -12.12 3.29 -11.68
N GLY A 244 -10.82 3.44 -11.44
CA GLY A 244 -10.26 4.20 -10.33
C GLY A 244 -10.11 5.69 -10.67
N ARG A 245 -9.79 6.49 -9.67
CA ARG A 245 -9.59 7.94 -9.86
C ARG A 245 -8.16 8.33 -10.14
N ILE A 246 -7.23 7.45 -9.78
CA ILE A 246 -5.79 7.57 -10.03
C ILE A 246 -5.21 6.21 -10.35
#